data_AF-A0A4R3VKQ5-F1
#
_entry.id   AF-A0A4R3VKQ5-F1
#
_cell.length_a   1.000
_cell.length_b   1.000
_cell.length_c   1.000
_cell.angle_alpha   90.00
_cell.angle_beta   90.00
_cell.angle_gamma   90.00
#
_symmetry.space_group_name_H-M   'P 1'
#
loop_
_entity.id
_entity.type
_entity.pdbx_description
1 polymer ?
#
loop_
_entity_poly.entity_id
_entity_poly.type
_entity_poly.pdbx_seq_one_letter_code
_entity_poly.pdbx_strand_id
1 'polypeptide(L)'
;MTSPAADPFALNTAASVHIEQVGAGCPVLVIDDFYADPHAVRALALGGNYDSSLAYYPGLHARIDSALIQPLFERVATLLRQLGHAQVRAEALFSDFSIVTTPARQMLAKQKHPHVDGLPLAGVVYLSPELDVGTAFFEHRPLGLAMLRNADEIERYDAWLHQQGQSTQPDTYAVEDGTVWVKLHAVTGRFNRMVMYPGNAFHSIDMRDVPASQTLASARLTQRLFLSALN
;
A
#
# COMPACT_ATOMS: atom_id res chain seq x y z
N MET A 1 -39.29 5.48 -4.56
CA MET A 1 -38.13 6.09 -3.89
C MET A 1 -37.18 4.96 -3.57
N THR A 2 -36.11 4.80 -4.35
CA THR A 2 -35.04 3.85 -4.04
C THR A 2 -34.36 4.35 -2.77
N SER A 3 -34.27 3.51 -1.74
CA SER A 3 -33.43 3.79 -0.56
C SER A 3 -32.05 4.26 -1.04
N PRO A 4 -31.41 5.27 -0.41
CA PRO A 4 -30.03 5.58 -0.74
C PRO A 4 -29.23 4.29 -0.63
N ALA A 5 -28.49 3.95 -1.67
CA ALA A 5 -27.60 2.79 -1.63
C ALA A 5 -26.69 2.95 -0.41
N ALA A 6 -26.61 1.91 0.42
CA ALA A 6 -25.73 1.91 1.58
C ALA A 6 -24.29 2.22 1.12
N ASP A 7 -23.62 3.16 1.78
CA ASP A 7 -22.22 3.50 1.49
C ASP A 7 -21.35 2.26 1.76
N PRO A 8 -20.82 1.61 0.71
CA PRO A 8 -20.07 0.37 0.89
C PRO A 8 -18.75 0.60 1.63
N PHE A 9 -18.23 1.82 1.64
CA PHE A 9 -16.96 2.19 2.28
C PHE A 9 -17.16 2.87 3.64
N ALA A 10 -18.32 2.70 4.28
CA ALA A 10 -18.56 3.16 5.63
C ALA A 10 -17.50 2.59 6.59
N LEU A 11 -16.91 3.45 7.44
CA LEU A 11 -15.93 3.04 8.43
C LEU A 11 -16.63 2.42 9.64
N ASN A 12 -16.03 1.40 10.22
CA ASN A 12 -16.47 0.83 11.48
C ASN A 12 -16.12 1.79 12.64
N THR A 13 -17.10 2.21 13.41
CA THR A 13 -16.90 3.11 14.56
C THR A 13 -16.26 2.42 15.75
N ALA A 14 -16.21 1.09 15.77
CA ALA A 14 -15.54 0.27 16.76
C ALA A 14 -14.16 -0.25 16.30
N ALA A 15 -13.64 0.27 15.18
CA ALA A 15 -12.32 -0.12 14.67
C ALA A 15 -11.21 0.12 15.71
N SER A 16 -10.25 -0.79 15.78
CA SER A 16 -9.09 -0.65 16.66
C SER A 16 -8.00 0.11 15.93
N VAL A 17 -7.52 1.22 16.51
CA VAL A 17 -6.55 2.13 15.89
C VAL A 17 -5.27 2.17 16.74
N HIS A 18 -4.13 1.91 16.11
CA HIS A 18 -2.83 2.06 16.76
C HIS A 18 -1.74 2.48 15.76
N ILE A 19 -0.63 3.00 16.29
CA ILE A 19 0.54 3.39 15.50
C ILE A 19 1.70 2.47 15.86
N GLU A 20 2.29 1.85 14.85
CA GLU A 20 3.52 1.07 14.97
C GLU A 20 4.69 1.96 14.51
N GLN A 21 5.74 2.03 15.33
CA GLN A 21 6.95 2.78 14.99
C GLN A 21 7.91 1.86 14.25
N VAL A 22 8.11 2.14 12.97
CA VAL A 22 9.19 1.51 12.18
C VAL A 22 10.50 2.23 12.51
N GLY A 23 11.62 1.51 12.36
CA GLY A 23 12.96 2.10 12.44
C GLY A 23 13.09 3.38 11.61
N ALA A 24 14.04 4.24 12.02
CA ALA A 24 14.29 5.55 11.40
C ALA A 24 13.11 6.54 11.43
N GLY A 25 12.17 6.38 12.37
CA GLY A 25 11.11 7.35 12.64
C GLY A 25 9.99 7.34 11.60
N CYS A 26 9.73 6.21 10.94
CA CYS A 26 8.61 6.03 10.04
C CYS A 26 7.38 5.54 10.83
N PRO A 27 6.34 6.36 11.04
CA PRO A 27 5.11 5.90 11.68
C PRO A 27 4.26 5.09 10.71
N VAL A 28 3.67 4.00 11.18
CA VAL A 28 2.70 3.20 10.42
C VAL A 28 1.39 3.15 11.20
N LEU A 29 0.35 3.75 10.65
CA LEU A 29 -1.01 3.67 11.18
C LEU A 29 -1.62 2.34 10.79
N VAL A 30 -2.06 1.57 11.78
CA VAL A 30 -2.76 0.30 11.60
C VAL A 30 -4.17 0.46 12.16
N ILE A 31 -5.15 0.09 11.35
CA ILE A 31 -6.56 0.08 11.76
C ILE A 31 -7.12 -1.32 11.49
N ASP A 32 -7.42 -2.05 12.56
CA ASP A 32 -8.12 -3.33 12.49
C ASP A 32 -9.63 -3.10 12.44
N ASP A 33 -10.32 -3.97 11.71
CA ASP A 33 -11.76 -3.90 11.45
C ASP A 33 -12.21 -2.58 10.79
N PHE A 34 -11.47 -2.09 9.79
CA PHE A 34 -11.59 -0.76 9.19
C PHE A 34 -12.98 -0.44 8.59
N TYR A 35 -13.50 -1.28 7.70
CA TYR A 35 -14.83 -1.12 7.12
C TYR A 35 -15.91 -1.72 8.03
N ALA A 36 -17.09 -1.10 8.05
CA ALA A 36 -18.25 -1.61 8.76
C ALA A 36 -18.81 -2.90 8.10
N ASP A 37 -18.73 -3.00 6.77
CA ASP A 37 -19.07 -4.20 6.01
C ASP A 37 -17.94 -4.55 5.01
N PRO A 38 -16.86 -5.23 5.47
CA PRO A 38 -15.76 -5.59 4.59
C PRO A 38 -16.15 -6.62 3.52
N HIS A 39 -17.24 -7.37 3.73
CA HIS A 39 -17.72 -8.34 2.75
C HIS A 39 -18.38 -7.64 1.57
N ALA A 40 -19.12 -6.55 1.79
CA ALA A 40 -19.64 -5.71 0.71
C ALA A 40 -18.51 -5.08 -0.12
N VAL A 41 -17.48 -4.53 0.52
CA VAL A 41 -16.30 -3.98 -0.18
C VAL A 41 -15.60 -5.06 -1.00
N ARG A 42 -15.39 -6.25 -0.42
CA ARG A 42 -14.81 -7.39 -1.13
C ARG A 42 -15.68 -7.82 -2.32
N ALA A 43 -17.01 -7.85 -2.17
CA ALA A 43 -17.92 -8.21 -3.26
C ALA A 43 -17.82 -7.22 -4.42
N LEU A 44 -17.74 -5.91 -4.15
CA LEU A 44 -17.47 -4.89 -5.16
C LEU A 44 -16.14 -5.14 -5.86
N ALA A 45 -15.09 -5.43 -5.09
CA ALA A 45 -13.76 -5.70 -5.61
C ALA A 45 -13.73 -6.96 -6.51
N LEU A 46 -14.47 -8.01 -6.17
CA LEU A 46 -14.59 -9.24 -6.98
C LEU A 46 -15.42 -9.05 -8.25
N GLY A 47 -16.35 -8.08 -8.26
CA GLY A 47 -17.15 -7.73 -9.44
C GLY A 47 -16.49 -6.70 -10.35
N GLY A 48 -15.31 -6.20 -10.00
CA GLY A 48 -14.58 -5.19 -10.77
C GLY A 48 -13.93 -5.74 -12.06
N ASN A 49 -13.73 -4.87 -13.03
CA ASN A 49 -12.94 -5.16 -14.23
C ASN A 49 -11.47 -4.82 -13.96
N TYR A 50 -10.60 -5.82 -14.08
CA TYR A 50 -9.17 -5.69 -13.81
C TYR A 50 -8.38 -5.60 -15.10
N ASP A 51 -7.74 -4.44 -15.30
CA ASP A 51 -6.85 -4.18 -16.42
C ASP A 51 -5.39 -4.12 -15.94
N SER A 52 -4.46 -4.20 -16.89
CA SER A 52 -3.03 -4.02 -16.59
C SER A 52 -2.78 -2.65 -15.96
N SER A 53 -1.91 -2.64 -14.95
CA SER A 53 -1.49 -1.38 -14.32
C SER A 53 -0.81 -0.46 -15.33
N LEU A 54 -1.24 0.80 -15.39
CA LEU A 54 -0.49 1.87 -16.06
C LEU A 54 0.80 2.22 -15.29
N ALA A 55 0.86 1.84 -14.00
CA ALA A 55 1.98 2.09 -13.10
C ALA A 55 2.86 0.85 -12.95
N TYR A 56 3.93 0.98 -12.16
CA TYR A 56 4.90 -0.10 -11.94
C TYR A 56 4.43 -1.15 -10.94
N TYR A 57 3.13 -1.28 -10.70
CA TYR A 57 2.59 -2.31 -9.80
C TYR A 57 2.66 -3.70 -10.47
N PRO A 58 3.12 -4.76 -9.79
CA PRO A 58 3.29 -6.10 -10.37
C PRO A 58 1.97 -6.90 -10.39
N GLY A 59 0.96 -6.32 -11.05
CA GLY A 59 -0.36 -6.94 -11.17
C GLY A 59 -1.40 -6.07 -11.84
N LEU A 60 -2.66 -6.28 -11.47
CA LEU A 60 -3.83 -5.67 -12.11
C LEU A 60 -4.57 -4.72 -11.15
N HIS A 61 -5.28 -3.76 -11.72
CA HIS A 61 -6.15 -2.85 -10.97
C HIS A 61 -7.57 -2.80 -11.54
N ALA A 62 -8.55 -2.64 -10.65
CA ALA A 62 -9.91 -2.24 -10.98
C ALA A 62 -10.17 -0.84 -10.42
N ARG A 63 -10.57 0.08 -11.31
CA ARG A 63 -10.88 1.46 -10.94
C ARG A 63 -12.12 1.53 -10.07
N ILE A 64 -12.10 2.41 -9.08
CA ILE A 64 -13.27 2.76 -8.27
C ILE A 64 -13.74 4.15 -8.73
N ASP A 65 -15.04 4.33 -8.87
CA ASP A 65 -15.61 5.65 -9.18
C ASP A 65 -15.22 6.65 -8.07
N SER A 66 -14.65 7.78 -8.48
CA SER A 66 -14.29 8.89 -7.59
C SER A 66 -15.44 9.33 -6.68
N ALA A 67 -16.68 9.30 -7.16
CA ALA A 67 -17.86 9.69 -6.39
C ALA A 67 -18.13 8.72 -5.23
N LEU A 68 -17.78 7.44 -5.37
CA LEU A 68 -17.94 6.44 -4.32
C LEU A 68 -16.87 6.56 -3.23
N ILE A 69 -15.67 7.03 -3.57
CA ILE A 69 -14.54 7.09 -2.63
C ILE A 69 -14.46 8.43 -1.89
N GLN A 70 -15.08 9.50 -2.40
CA GLN A 70 -15.00 10.80 -1.76
C GLN A 70 -15.44 10.80 -0.28
N PRO A 71 -16.58 10.21 0.11
CA PRO A 71 -16.96 10.10 1.53
C PRO A 71 -15.95 9.30 2.38
N LEU A 72 -15.36 8.25 1.81
CA LEU A 72 -14.32 7.46 2.48
C LEU A 72 -13.12 8.35 2.84
N PHE A 73 -12.61 9.10 1.88
CA PHE A 73 -11.45 9.94 2.09
C PHE A 73 -11.72 11.14 3.02
N GLU A 74 -12.93 11.69 3.04
CA GLU A 74 -13.32 12.71 4.03
C GLU A 74 -13.26 12.15 5.47
N ARG A 75 -13.74 10.91 5.66
CA ARG A 75 -13.66 10.22 6.96
C ARG A 75 -12.22 9.90 7.34
N VAL A 76 -11.41 9.40 6.41
CA VAL A 76 -9.98 9.11 6.64
C VAL A 76 -9.22 10.40 6.97
N ALA A 77 -9.43 11.49 6.23
CA ALA A 77 -8.80 12.78 6.53
C ALA A 77 -9.22 13.30 7.92
N THR A 78 -10.47 13.11 8.33
CA THR A 78 -10.95 13.47 9.67
C THR A 78 -10.24 12.67 10.75
N LEU A 79 -10.12 11.36 10.58
CA LEU A 79 -9.37 10.49 11.50
C LEU A 79 -7.90 10.92 11.61
N LEU A 80 -7.23 11.18 10.48
CA LEU A 80 -5.83 11.62 10.46
C LEU A 80 -5.65 12.96 11.19
N ARG A 81 -6.57 13.91 11.04
CA ARG A 81 -6.54 15.17 11.79
C ARG A 81 -6.69 14.96 13.29
N GLN A 82 -7.56 14.04 13.72
CA GLN A 82 -7.72 13.68 15.13
C GLN A 82 -6.44 13.04 15.71
N LEU A 83 -5.66 12.35 14.88
CA LEU A 83 -4.35 11.80 15.23
C LEU A 83 -3.21 12.84 15.15
N GLY A 84 -3.51 14.11 14.89
CA GLY A 84 -2.52 15.21 14.87
C GLY A 84 -2.02 15.61 13.48
N HIS A 85 -2.51 14.98 12.40
CA HIS A 85 -2.11 15.31 11.02
C HIS A 85 -3.02 16.41 10.42
N ALA A 86 -2.96 17.61 10.99
CA ALA A 86 -3.87 18.73 10.68
C ALA A 86 -3.86 19.18 9.20
N GLN A 87 -2.78 18.92 8.46
CA GLN A 87 -2.59 19.37 7.07
C GLN A 87 -3.09 18.38 6.00
N VAL A 88 -3.67 17.24 6.38
CA VAL A 88 -4.23 16.29 5.41
C VAL A 88 -5.51 16.85 4.80
N ARG A 89 -5.58 16.87 3.46
CA ARG A 89 -6.79 17.25 2.71
C ARG A 89 -7.23 16.12 1.78
N ALA A 90 -8.54 16.06 1.56
CA ALA A 90 -9.20 15.11 0.67
C ALA A 90 -9.02 15.50 -0.82
N GLU A 91 -7.89 16.09 -1.18
CA GLU A 91 -7.63 16.66 -2.50
C GLU A 91 -6.56 15.79 -3.19
N ALA A 92 -6.82 15.35 -4.43
CA ALA A 92 -6.06 14.32 -5.17
C ALA A 92 -6.13 12.91 -4.55
N LEU A 93 -7.36 12.43 -4.38
CA LEU A 93 -7.66 11.11 -3.83
C LEU A 93 -7.65 10.07 -4.93
N PHE A 94 -6.84 9.04 -4.76
CA PHE A 94 -6.80 7.92 -5.67
C PHE A 94 -7.00 6.62 -4.90
N SER A 95 -7.98 5.83 -5.34
CA SER A 95 -8.22 4.50 -4.81
C SER A 95 -8.62 3.56 -5.93
N ASP A 96 -8.07 2.35 -5.86
CA ASP A 96 -8.38 1.24 -6.74
C ASP A 96 -8.37 -0.05 -5.92
N PHE A 97 -9.02 -1.08 -6.47
CA PHE A 97 -8.75 -2.45 -6.05
C PHE A 97 -7.56 -2.97 -6.83
N SER A 98 -6.65 -3.67 -6.18
CA SER A 98 -5.44 -4.20 -6.78
C SER A 98 -5.21 -5.66 -6.42
N ILE A 99 -4.69 -6.42 -7.38
CA ILE A 99 -4.24 -7.80 -7.17
C ILE A 99 -2.83 -8.00 -7.69
N VAL A 100 -1.99 -8.68 -6.92
CA VAL A 100 -0.63 -9.06 -7.35
C VAL A 100 -0.72 -10.35 -8.15
N THR A 101 -0.38 -10.29 -9.44
CA THR A 101 -0.50 -11.42 -10.38
C THR A 101 0.79 -11.74 -11.12
N THR A 102 1.80 -10.88 -11.06
CA THR A 102 3.07 -11.07 -11.77
C THR A 102 4.02 -11.95 -10.96
N PRO A 103 4.40 -13.15 -11.42
CA PRO A 103 5.41 -13.96 -10.74
C PRO A 103 6.76 -13.23 -10.70
N ALA A 104 7.56 -13.49 -9.67
CA ALA A 104 8.82 -12.77 -9.43
C ALA A 104 9.77 -12.79 -10.64
N ARG A 105 9.89 -13.94 -11.30
CA ARG A 105 10.71 -14.13 -12.52
C ARG A 105 10.28 -13.26 -13.71
N GLN A 106 9.07 -12.70 -13.70
CA GLN A 106 8.51 -11.85 -14.76
C GLN A 106 8.45 -10.37 -14.36
N MET A 107 8.85 -10.03 -13.13
CA MET A 107 8.88 -8.65 -12.67
C MET A 107 9.89 -7.83 -13.44
N LEU A 108 9.52 -6.60 -13.76
CA LEU A 108 10.43 -5.59 -14.30
C LEU A 108 11.46 -5.19 -13.24
N ALA A 109 12.62 -4.72 -13.69
CA ALA A 109 13.71 -4.24 -12.81
C ALA A 109 13.23 -3.37 -11.64
N LYS A 110 12.47 -2.32 -11.95
CA LYS A 110 11.90 -1.36 -10.98
C LYS A 110 10.87 -1.94 -10.00
N GLN A 111 10.30 -3.12 -10.30
CA GLN A 111 9.33 -3.80 -9.44
C GLN A 111 10.03 -4.61 -8.35
N LYS A 112 11.30 -4.96 -8.54
CA LYS A 112 12.03 -5.90 -7.69
C LYS A 112 12.62 -5.27 -6.44
N HIS A 113 12.76 -3.94 -6.40
CA HIS A 113 13.23 -3.23 -5.22
C HIS A 113 12.06 -2.70 -4.39
N PRO A 114 12.21 -2.57 -3.06
CA PRO A 114 11.42 -1.62 -2.27
C PRO A 114 11.34 -0.26 -2.97
N HIS A 115 10.18 0.35 -2.90
CA HIS A 115 9.88 1.62 -3.57
C HIS A 115 9.35 2.64 -2.59
N VAL A 116 9.26 3.88 -3.07
CA VAL A 116 8.52 4.97 -2.46
C VAL A 116 7.39 5.36 -3.40
N ASP A 117 6.30 5.86 -2.84
CA ASP A 117 5.18 6.44 -3.56
C ASP A 117 5.35 7.94 -3.75
N GLY A 118 4.84 8.46 -4.87
CA GLY A 118 4.90 9.89 -5.19
C GLY A 118 3.90 10.76 -4.41
N LEU A 119 3.02 10.15 -3.62
CA LEU A 119 2.03 10.86 -2.79
C LEU A 119 2.42 10.81 -1.31
N PRO A 120 2.15 11.86 -0.53
CA PRO A 120 2.56 11.95 0.87
C PRO A 120 2.14 10.78 1.76
N LEU A 121 0.95 10.23 1.54
CA LEU A 121 0.47 9.07 2.28
C LEU A 121 -0.01 7.99 1.32
N ALA A 122 0.41 6.76 1.61
CA ALA A 122 -0.05 5.55 0.95
C ALA A 122 -0.68 4.62 1.99
N GLY A 123 -1.74 3.93 1.59
CA GLY A 123 -2.43 2.97 2.42
C GLY A 123 -2.98 1.81 1.64
N VAL A 124 -3.11 0.68 2.32
CA VAL A 124 -3.69 -0.55 1.80
C VAL A 124 -4.71 -1.10 2.78
N VAL A 125 -5.88 -1.49 2.29
CA VAL A 125 -6.84 -2.30 3.04
C VAL A 125 -6.81 -3.71 2.49
N TYR A 126 -6.59 -4.71 3.34
CA TYR A 126 -6.56 -6.11 2.91
C TYR A 126 -7.97 -6.69 2.85
N LEU A 127 -8.34 -7.22 1.68
CA LEU A 127 -9.67 -7.78 1.38
C LEU A 127 -9.63 -9.28 1.11
N SER A 128 -8.49 -9.93 1.37
CA SER A 128 -8.30 -11.39 1.26
C SER A 128 -8.33 -12.04 2.64
N PRO A 129 -9.28 -12.96 2.91
CA PRO A 129 -9.39 -13.62 4.22
C PRO A 129 -8.22 -14.54 4.61
N GLU A 130 -7.57 -15.17 3.63
CA GLU A 130 -6.69 -16.33 3.87
C GLU A 130 -5.26 -16.15 3.31
N LEU A 131 -4.71 -14.93 3.31
CA LEU A 131 -3.35 -14.71 2.82
C LEU A 131 -2.41 -14.21 3.91
N ASP A 132 -1.34 -14.98 4.13
CA ASP A 132 -0.21 -14.63 4.97
C ASP A 132 0.78 -13.75 4.18
N VAL A 133 0.32 -12.57 3.81
CA VAL A 133 1.10 -11.54 3.11
C VAL A 133 0.84 -10.19 3.74
N GLY A 134 1.78 -9.26 3.60
CA GLY A 134 1.71 -7.99 4.31
C GLY A 134 2.25 -6.81 3.52
N THR A 135 2.70 -5.83 4.27
CA THR A 135 3.52 -4.71 3.80
C THR A 135 4.75 -4.66 4.68
N ALA A 136 5.93 -4.72 4.06
CA ALA A 136 7.22 -4.65 4.72
C ALA A 136 7.89 -3.31 4.44
N PHE A 137 8.64 -2.83 5.42
CA PHE A 137 9.38 -1.58 5.39
C PHE A 137 10.87 -1.86 5.53
N PHE A 138 11.69 -1.11 4.80
CA PHE A 138 13.11 -1.45 4.62
C PHE A 138 14.03 -0.26 4.84
N GLU A 139 15.26 -0.56 5.23
CA GLU A 139 16.39 0.35 5.13
C GLU A 139 17.21 -0.01 3.89
N HIS A 140 17.50 1.00 3.07
CA HIS A 140 18.49 0.93 2.00
C HIS A 140 19.90 1.06 2.60
N ARG A 141 20.55 -0.07 2.85
CA ARG A 141 21.83 -0.17 3.56
C ARG A 141 22.98 0.62 2.89
N PRO A 142 23.12 0.68 1.55
CA PRO A 142 24.18 1.46 0.91
C PRO A 142 24.12 2.96 1.21
N LEU A 143 22.92 3.50 1.45
CA LEU A 143 22.73 4.93 1.73
C LEU A 143 22.37 5.21 3.19
N GLY A 144 22.04 4.20 3.99
CA GLY A 144 21.54 4.35 5.36
C GLY A 144 20.19 5.05 5.42
N LEU A 145 19.33 4.83 4.42
CA LEU A 145 18.05 5.54 4.26
C LEU A 145 16.87 4.56 4.33
N ALA A 146 15.92 4.81 5.24
CA ALA A 146 14.62 4.14 5.24
C ALA A 146 13.51 4.97 4.60
N MET A 147 13.76 6.27 4.40
CA MET A 147 12.82 7.22 3.79
C MET A 147 13.60 8.23 2.94
N LEU A 148 12.94 8.79 1.92
CA LEU A 148 13.45 9.87 1.08
C LEU A 148 12.75 11.20 1.44
N ARG A 149 13.38 12.00 2.29
CA ARG A 149 12.80 13.19 2.91
C ARG A 149 13.07 14.48 2.16
N ASN A 150 14.12 14.52 1.34
CA ASN A 150 14.56 15.71 0.63
C ASN A 150 15.16 15.37 -0.73
N ALA A 151 15.43 16.40 -1.54
CA ALA A 151 15.92 16.24 -2.90
C ALA A 151 17.31 15.58 -3.00
N ASP A 152 18.21 15.83 -2.03
CA ASP A 152 19.54 15.19 -1.99
C ASP A 152 19.42 13.68 -1.79
N GLU A 153 18.56 13.24 -0.87
CA GLU A 153 18.32 11.82 -0.64
C GLU A 153 17.72 11.13 -1.88
N ILE A 154 16.81 11.81 -2.58
CA ILE A 154 16.23 11.32 -3.85
C ILE A 154 17.32 11.19 -4.92
N GLU A 155 18.12 12.24 -5.14
CA GLU A 155 19.19 12.25 -6.14
C GLU A 155 20.23 11.15 -5.88
N ARG A 156 20.62 10.96 -4.60
CA ARG A 156 21.55 9.91 -4.20
C ARG A 156 20.97 8.51 -4.44
N TYR A 157 19.69 8.31 -4.17
CA TYR A 157 19.03 7.04 -4.44
C TYR A 157 18.89 6.77 -5.94
N ASP A 158 18.50 7.77 -6.73
CA ASP A 158 18.41 7.66 -8.19
C ASP A 158 19.77 7.36 -8.82
N ALA A 159 20.84 8.03 -8.35
CA ALA A 159 22.20 7.76 -8.78
C ALA A 159 22.63 6.31 -8.44
N TRP A 160 22.30 5.83 -7.23
CA TRP A 160 22.56 4.46 -6.85
C TRP A 160 21.78 3.46 -7.71
N LEU A 161 20.49 3.68 -7.93
CA LEU A 161 19.65 2.84 -8.78
C LEU A 161 20.19 2.77 -10.21
N HIS A 162 20.65 3.90 -10.77
CA HIS A 162 21.22 3.95 -12.11
C HIS A 162 22.53 3.13 -12.22
N GLN A 163 23.37 3.19 -11.19
CA GLN A 163 24.68 2.51 -11.20
C GLN A 163 24.61 1.03 -10.80
N GLN A 164 23.76 0.69 -9.83
CA GLN A 164 23.77 -0.61 -9.13
C GLN A 164 22.42 -1.34 -9.17
N GLY A 165 21.31 -0.64 -9.44
CA GLY A 165 19.97 -1.22 -9.36
C GLY A 165 19.69 -2.36 -10.35
N GLN A 166 20.52 -2.55 -11.38
CA GLN A 166 20.38 -3.68 -12.30
C GLN A 166 21.08 -4.94 -11.80
N SER A 167 22.25 -4.81 -11.18
CA SER A 167 23.06 -5.92 -10.66
C SER A 167 22.67 -6.39 -9.26
N THR A 168 21.84 -5.61 -8.56
CA THR A 168 21.43 -5.86 -7.17
C THR A 168 19.95 -6.23 -7.02
N GLN A 169 19.30 -6.61 -8.11
CA GLN A 169 17.87 -6.94 -8.09
C GLN A 169 17.60 -8.18 -7.25
N PRO A 170 16.64 -8.13 -6.31
CA PRO A 170 16.12 -9.32 -5.68
C PRO A 170 15.50 -10.28 -6.69
N ASP A 171 15.74 -11.58 -6.52
CA ASP A 171 15.16 -12.63 -7.37
C ASP A 171 13.68 -12.90 -7.07
N THR A 172 13.22 -12.48 -5.88
CA THR A 172 11.87 -12.73 -5.37
C THR A 172 11.28 -11.46 -4.74
N TYR A 173 10.01 -11.50 -4.35
CA TYR A 173 9.41 -10.43 -3.54
C TYR A 173 9.99 -10.37 -2.11
N ALA A 174 10.66 -11.42 -1.64
CA ALA A 174 11.40 -11.41 -0.39
C ALA A 174 12.74 -10.72 -0.63
N VAL A 175 12.71 -9.39 -0.58
CA VAL A 175 13.82 -8.51 -0.95
C VAL A 175 14.90 -8.34 0.13
N GLU A 176 14.71 -8.91 1.32
CA GLU A 176 15.71 -8.86 2.39
C GLU A 176 16.90 -9.75 2.04
N ASP A 177 18.04 -9.13 1.80
CA ASP A 177 19.31 -9.79 1.45
C ASP A 177 20.44 -9.47 2.44
N GLY A 178 20.19 -8.56 3.39
CA GLY A 178 21.16 -8.12 4.38
C GLY A 178 22.30 -7.26 3.82
N THR A 179 22.35 -6.96 2.53
CA THR A 179 23.43 -6.19 1.89
C THR A 179 22.93 -4.88 1.28
N VAL A 180 21.80 -4.92 0.58
CA VAL A 180 21.15 -3.76 -0.03
C VAL A 180 19.93 -3.37 0.79
N TRP A 181 19.12 -4.36 1.18
CA TRP A 181 17.89 -4.14 1.91
C TRP A 181 17.87 -4.90 3.23
N VAL A 182 17.61 -4.16 4.30
CA VAL A 182 17.37 -4.70 5.64
C VAL A 182 15.90 -4.48 5.97
N LYS A 183 15.17 -5.54 6.32
CA LYS A 183 13.77 -5.40 6.74
C LYS A 183 13.74 -4.78 8.14
N LEU A 184 13.12 -3.61 8.26
CA LEU A 184 12.97 -2.92 9.53
C LEU A 184 11.71 -3.38 10.28
N HIS A 185 10.64 -3.62 9.52
CA HIS A 185 9.34 -3.97 10.06
C HIS A 185 8.47 -4.63 9.01
N ALA A 186 7.46 -5.37 9.44
CA ALA A 186 6.40 -5.85 8.58
C ALA A 186 5.06 -5.85 9.32
N VAL A 187 4.02 -5.42 8.63
CA VAL A 187 2.64 -5.51 9.11
C VAL A 187 1.95 -6.63 8.35
N THR A 188 1.52 -7.67 9.06
CA THR A 188 0.74 -8.77 8.49
C THR A 188 -0.59 -8.24 7.96
N GLY A 189 -0.92 -8.59 6.73
CA GLY A 189 -2.22 -8.32 6.13
C GLY A 189 -3.29 -9.22 6.73
N ARG A 190 -4.24 -8.61 7.43
CA ARG A 190 -5.41 -9.30 7.98
C ARG A 190 -6.64 -8.79 7.26
N PHE A 191 -7.64 -9.65 7.04
CA PHE A 191 -8.89 -9.21 6.45
C PHE A 191 -9.47 -8.00 7.20
N ASN A 192 -9.88 -6.97 6.44
CA ASN A 192 -10.39 -5.70 6.96
C ASN A 192 -9.38 -4.86 7.78
N ARG A 193 -8.08 -5.15 7.70
CA ARG A 193 -7.04 -4.27 8.22
C ARG A 193 -6.66 -3.22 7.20
N MET A 194 -6.59 -1.97 7.63
CA MET A 194 -5.92 -0.88 6.90
C MET A 194 -4.52 -0.66 7.48
N VAL A 195 -3.54 -0.47 6.61
CA VAL A 195 -2.18 -0.02 6.94
C VAL A 195 -1.89 1.23 6.14
N MET A 196 -1.46 2.31 6.79
CA MET A 196 -1.15 3.59 6.15
C MET A 196 0.17 4.16 6.67
N TYR A 197 0.96 4.73 5.78
CA TYR A 197 2.33 5.13 6.05
C TYR A 197 2.75 6.31 5.14
N PRO A 198 3.84 7.03 5.49
CA PRO A 198 4.43 8.02 4.61
C PRO A 198 4.82 7.41 3.27
N GLY A 199 4.34 7.97 2.16
CA GLY A 199 4.65 7.43 0.83
C GLY A 199 6.14 7.47 0.51
N ASN A 200 6.89 8.35 1.15
CA ASN A 200 8.33 8.42 0.98
C ASN A 200 9.13 7.38 1.81
N ALA A 201 8.49 6.44 2.49
CA ALA A 201 9.14 5.33 3.16
C ALA A 201 9.39 4.15 2.20
N PHE A 202 10.57 3.55 2.25
CA PHE A 202 10.88 2.37 1.45
C PHE A 202 10.05 1.18 1.90
N HIS A 203 9.20 0.69 1.00
CA HIS A 203 8.30 -0.42 1.30
C HIS A 203 8.12 -1.35 0.10
N SER A 204 7.68 -2.58 0.40
CA SER A 204 7.33 -3.59 -0.58
C SER A 204 6.23 -4.49 -0.05
N ILE A 205 5.66 -5.30 -0.94
CA ILE A 205 4.75 -6.37 -0.56
C ILE A 205 5.55 -7.41 0.22
N ASP A 206 5.11 -7.76 1.44
CA ASP A 206 5.72 -8.83 2.21
C ASP A 206 5.17 -10.18 1.74
N MET A 207 5.83 -10.75 0.73
CA MET A 207 5.52 -12.06 0.15
C MET A 207 6.77 -12.67 -0.49
N ARG A 208 6.73 -13.95 -0.85
CA ARG A 208 7.83 -14.59 -1.62
C ARG A 208 7.57 -14.58 -3.13
N ASP A 209 6.42 -15.10 -3.55
CA ASP A 209 6.00 -15.14 -4.96
C ASP A 209 4.48 -15.30 -5.07
N VAL A 210 3.94 -15.07 -6.26
CA VAL A 210 2.52 -15.27 -6.57
C VAL A 210 2.22 -16.78 -6.65
N PRO A 211 1.12 -17.27 -6.05
CA PRO A 211 0.71 -18.68 -6.18
C PRO A 211 0.47 -19.07 -7.65
N ALA A 212 0.91 -20.29 -8.04
CA ALA A 212 0.85 -20.75 -9.43
C ALA A 212 -0.58 -20.85 -10.00
N SER A 213 -1.59 -21.09 -9.15
CA SER A 213 -3.00 -21.22 -9.55
C SER A 213 -3.87 -20.18 -8.84
N GLN A 214 -3.43 -18.92 -8.85
CA GLN A 214 -4.16 -17.82 -8.25
C GLN A 214 -5.39 -17.45 -9.09
N THR A 215 -6.53 -17.27 -8.43
CA THR A 215 -7.74 -16.61 -8.95
C THR A 215 -7.90 -15.23 -8.32
N LEU A 216 -8.77 -14.38 -8.87
CA LEU A 216 -9.12 -13.09 -8.24
C LEU A 216 -9.54 -13.26 -6.77
N ALA A 217 -10.30 -14.31 -6.45
CA ALA A 217 -10.81 -14.56 -5.09
C ALA A 217 -9.72 -15.01 -4.10
N SER A 218 -8.67 -15.67 -4.58
CA SER A 218 -7.54 -16.17 -3.80
C SER A 218 -6.29 -15.30 -3.92
N ALA A 219 -6.35 -14.21 -4.70
CA ALA A 219 -5.24 -13.29 -4.88
C ALA A 219 -5.05 -12.39 -3.66
N ARG A 220 -3.88 -11.75 -3.55
CA ARG A 220 -3.67 -10.62 -2.61
C ARG A 220 -4.49 -9.45 -3.10
N LEU A 221 -5.75 -9.41 -2.70
CA LEU A 221 -6.73 -8.41 -3.04
C LEU A 221 -6.67 -7.30 -1.99
N THR A 222 -6.34 -6.10 -2.45
CA THR A 222 -6.27 -4.91 -1.60
C THR A 222 -7.04 -3.77 -2.21
N GLN A 223 -7.58 -2.89 -1.38
CA GLN A 223 -7.92 -1.53 -1.80
C GLN A 223 -6.74 -0.62 -1.48
N ARG A 224 -6.24 0.13 -2.46
CA ARG A 224 -5.20 1.14 -2.21
C ARG A 224 -5.84 2.49 -1.92
N LEU A 225 -5.27 3.26 -1.01
CA LEU A 225 -5.70 4.60 -0.65
C LEU A 225 -4.49 5.52 -0.70
N PHE A 226 -4.53 6.51 -1.58
CA PHE A 226 -3.48 7.54 -1.62
C PHE A 226 -4.08 8.89 -1.27
N LEU A 227 -3.42 9.58 -0.35
CA LEU A 227 -3.83 10.89 0.13
C LEU A 227 -2.71 11.89 -0.08
N SER A 228 -3.10 13.09 -0.47
CA SER A 228 -2.23 14.25 -0.40
C SER A 228 -2.25 14.86 1.01
N ALA A 229 -1.13 15.45 1.39
CA ALA A 229 -1.00 16.34 2.53
C ALA A 229 -0.39 17.64 2.02
N LEU A 230 -0.82 18.79 2.54
CA LEU A 230 -0.10 20.03 2.30
C LEU A 230 1.18 19.99 3.14
N ASN A 231 2.31 20.32 2.51
CA ASN A 231 3.52 20.75 3.22
C ASN A 231 3.22 22.05 3.98
#